data_AF-A0A927KNI6-F1
#
_entry.id   AF-A0A927KNI6-F1
#
_cell.length_a   1.000
_cell.length_b   1.000
_cell.length_c   1.000
_cell.angle_alpha   90.00
_cell.angle_beta   90.00
_cell.angle_gamma   90.00
#
_symmetry.space_group_name_H-M   'P 1'
#
loop_
_entity.id
_entity.type
_entity.pdbx_description
1 polymer ?
#
loop_
_entity_poly.entity_id
_entity_poly.type
_entity_poly.pdbx_seq_one_letter_code
_entity_poly.pdbx_strand_id
1 'polypeptide(L)'
;MRPHSSRLLVLLPVLMALAACAPTPPDEDAQEQEQALVDAQQAADSAATPASDSAATPPPAPTCDATQVQGLIGKAGDEATVEQARVDAGAERARTLAPGQAVTMEFDGARLNVEVDAAGNIVSLRCG
;
A
#
# COMPACT_ATOMS: atom_id res chain seq x y z
N MET A 1 -5.96 28.89 84.37
CA MET A 1 -4.94 29.85 84.84
C MET A 1 -3.55 29.27 84.63
N ARG A 2 -2.67 30.10 84.04
CA ARG A 2 -1.20 30.09 84.08
C ARG A 2 -0.40 29.03 83.26
N PRO A 3 0.79 29.44 82.77
CA PRO A 3 1.20 29.32 81.35
C PRO A 3 2.68 28.86 81.18
N HIS A 4 3.30 29.22 80.04
CA HIS A 4 4.73 29.14 79.61
C HIS A 4 5.00 27.95 78.68
N SER A 5 5.13 28.10 77.35
CA SER A 5 5.97 29.00 76.54
C SER A 5 7.47 28.69 76.57
N SER A 6 8.03 28.75 75.36
CA SER A 6 9.46 28.86 75.00
C SER A 6 10.27 27.56 74.98
N ARG A 7 11.16 27.32 74.02
CA ARG A 7 11.55 27.90 72.72
C ARG A 7 12.85 27.14 72.35
N LEU A 8 13.18 27.07 71.05
CA LEU A 8 14.53 26.79 70.52
C LEU A 8 15.01 25.33 70.76
N LEU A 9 15.73 24.63 69.90
CA LEU A 9 16.67 24.95 68.81
C LEU A 9 16.84 23.58 68.08
N VAL A 10 16.50 23.44 66.79
CA VAL A 10 17.47 23.42 65.67
C VAL A 10 18.23 22.07 65.48
N LEU A 11 18.29 21.67 64.20
CA LEU A 11 19.22 20.75 63.52
C LEU A 11 18.86 19.25 63.40
N LEU A 12 18.38 18.92 62.18
CA LEU A 12 18.72 17.71 61.41
C LEU A 12 20.21 17.34 61.57
N PRO A 13 20.52 16.04 61.60
CA PRO A 13 21.12 15.50 60.37
C PRO A 13 20.56 14.14 59.95
N VAL A 14 20.37 14.03 58.64
CA VAL A 14 20.27 12.80 57.88
C VAL A 14 21.61 12.07 57.95
N LEU A 15 21.63 10.82 58.39
CA LEU A 15 22.72 9.89 58.10
C LEU A 15 22.16 8.51 57.80
N MET A 16 22.31 8.12 56.54
CA MET A 16 22.08 6.78 55.99
C MET A 16 23.04 5.77 56.62
N ALA A 17 22.57 4.55 56.94
CA ALA A 17 23.41 3.35 56.94
C ALA A 17 22.57 2.06 56.77
N LEU A 18 23.05 1.24 55.83
CA LEU A 18 22.59 -0.06 55.35
C LEU A 18 22.56 -1.17 56.42
N ALA A 19 21.51 -2.01 56.39
CA ALA A 19 21.58 -3.45 56.63
C ALA A 19 20.29 -4.15 56.16
N ALA A 20 20.42 -5.05 55.18
CA ALA A 20 19.35 -5.94 54.69
C ALA A 20 19.49 -7.33 55.33
N CYS A 21 18.37 -8.03 55.55
CA CYS A 21 18.23 -9.48 55.28
C CYS A 21 16.79 -9.97 55.51
N ALA A 22 15.99 -10.00 54.44
CA ALA A 22 14.88 -10.94 54.26
C ALA A 22 14.79 -11.26 52.76
N PRO A 23 14.56 -12.53 52.36
CA PRO A 23 14.44 -12.87 50.95
C PRO A 23 13.16 -12.26 50.38
N THR A 24 13.31 -11.33 49.44
CA THR A 24 12.22 -10.85 48.60
C THR A 24 11.75 -11.98 47.69
N PRO A 25 10.44 -12.15 47.46
CA PRO A 25 9.94 -13.06 46.43
C PRO A 25 10.53 -12.67 45.07
N PRO A 26 10.76 -13.63 44.16
CA PRO A 26 11.36 -13.35 42.87
C PRO A 26 10.41 -12.49 42.01
N ASP A 27 10.84 -11.25 41.78
CA ASP A 27 10.80 -10.50 40.52
C ASP A 27 9.48 -10.57 39.72
N GLU A 28 8.55 -9.64 40.01
CA GLU A 28 7.46 -9.26 39.08
C GLU A 28 8.03 -8.81 37.72
N ASP A 29 9.17 -8.12 37.74
CA ASP A 29 9.89 -7.68 36.53
C ASP A 29 10.34 -8.85 35.65
N ALA A 30 10.71 -10.00 36.22
CA ALA A 30 11.13 -11.17 35.43
C ALA A 30 9.96 -11.85 34.73
N GLN A 31 8.76 -11.79 35.32
CA GLN A 31 7.54 -12.34 34.74
C GLN A 31 7.06 -11.49 33.56
N GLU A 32 7.15 -10.16 33.67
CA GLU A 32 6.82 -9.25 32.57
C GLU A 32 7.76 -9.41 31.36
N GLN A 33 9.05 -9.68 31.61
CA GLN A 33 10.03 -9.93 30.55
C GLN A 33 9.79 -11.26 29.83
N GLU A 34 9.47 -12.33 30.58
CA GLU A 34 9.14 -13.64 30.00
C GLU A 34 7.85 -13.56 29.16
N GLN A 35 6.84 -12.84 29.65
CA GLN A 35 5.56 -12.70 28.96
C GLN A 35 5.67 -11.88 27.67
N ALA A 36 6.48 -10.82 27.67
CA ALA A 36 6.76 -10.05 26.46
C ALA A 36 7.48 -10.86 25.37
N LEU A 37 8.37 -11.79 25.76
CA LEU A 37 9.06 -12.68 24.82
C LEU A 37 8.12 -13.73 24.22
N VAL A 38 7.20 -14.27 25.02
CA VAL A 38 6.17 -15.22 24.56
C VAL A 38 5.22 -14.55 23.57
N ASP A 39 4.74 -13.34 23.87
CA ASP A 39 3.86 -12.58 22.97
C ASP A 39 4.56 -12.26 21.64
N ALA A 40 5.84 -11.87 21.69
CA ALA A 40 6.64 -11.60 20.49
C ALA A 40 6.86 -12.86 19.63
N GLN A 41 7.09 -14.02 20.26
CA GLN A 41 7.23 -15.30 19.56
C GLN A 41 5.91 -15.74 18.92
N GLN A 42 4.79 -15.62 19.62
CA GLN A 42 3.47 -15.95 19.08
C GLN A 42 3.08 -15.06 17.89
N ALA A 43 3.43 -13.78 17.92
CA ALA A 43 3.23 -12.87 16.79
C ALA A 43 4.12 -13.26 15.58
N ALA A 44 5.37 -13.65 15.82
CA ALA A 44 6.28 -14.11 14.78
C ALA A 44 5.81 -15.42 14.13
N ASP A 45 5.34 -16.39 14.93
CA ASP A 45 4.82 -17.66 14.44
C ASP A 45 3.53 -17.48 13.62
N SER A 46 2.66 -16.56 14.06
CA SER A 46 1.43 -16.20 13.33
C SER A 46 1.72 -15.52 11.98
N ALA A 47 2.82 -14.76 11.89
CA ALA A 47 3.28 -14.16 10.64
C ALA A 47 4.04 -15.16 9.74
N ALA A 48 4.63 -16.20 10.33
CA ALA A 48 5.42 -17.21 9.63
C ALA A 48 4.59 -18.39 9.10
N THR A 49 3.34 -18.57 9.53
CA THR A 49 2.42 -19.53 8.90
C THR A 49 2.24 -19.18 7.43
N PRO A 50 2.77 -19.98 6.48
CA PRO A 50 2.47 -19.77 5.08
C PRO A 50 0.99 -20.05 4.93
N ALA A 51 0.21 -19.04 4.52
CA ALA A 51 -1.11 -19.30 3.99
C ALA A 51 -0.93 -20.32 2.86
N SER A 52 -1.43 -21.55 3.06
CA SER A 52 -1.63 -22.51 1.98
C SER A 52 -2.77 -22.00 1.11
N ASP A 53 -2.54 -20.88 0.44
CA ASP A 53 -3.32 -20.46 -0.69
C ASP A 53 -2.75 -21.18 -1.89
N SER A 54 -3.61 -21.94 -2.57
CA SER A 54 -3.49 -22.15 -4.00
C SER A 54 -3.46 -20.78 -4.66
N ALA A 55 -2.29 -20.14 -4.69
CA ALA A 55 -2.06 -18.91 -5.40
C ALA A 55 -2.17 -19.25 -6.88
N ALA A 56 -3.39 -19.16 -7.42
CA ALA A 56 -3.60 -19.10 -8.85
C ALA A 56 -2.73 -17.95 -9.37
N THR A 57 -1.81 -18.27 -10.28
CA THR A 57 -1.02 -17.26 -10.97
C THR A 57 -1.98 -16.19 -11.50
N PRO A 58 -1.80 -14.91 -11.16
CA PRO A 58 -2.62 -13.85 -11.71
C PRO A 58 -2.62 -13.97 -13.24
N PRO A 59 -3.78 -13.82 -13.92
CA PRO A 59 -3.78 -13.76 -15.37
C PRO A 59 -2.79 -12.68 -15.83
N PRO A 60 -2.09 -12.90 -16.95
CA PRO A 60 -1.16 -11.91 -17.46
C PRO A 60 -1.88 -10.56 -17.60
N ALA A 61 -1.21 -9.48 -17.22
CA ALA A 61 -1.77 -8.14 -17.36
C ALA A 61 -2.18 -7.94 -18.83
N PRO A 62 -3.35 -7.34 -19.11
CA PRO A 62 -3.78 -7.11 -20.47
C PRO A 62 -2.77 -6.21 -21.17
N THR A 63 -2.15 -6.75 -22.20
CA THR A 63 -1.20 -6.02 -23.04
C THR A 63 -1.92 -5.59 -24.29
N CYS A 64 -1.97 -4.28 -24.53
CA CYS A 64 -2.39 -3.78 -25.84
C CYS A 64 -1.31 -4.12 -26.89
N ASP A 65 -1.72 -4.74 -27.99
CA ASP A 65 -0.92 -4.96 -29.19
C ASP A 65 -1.61 -4.37 -30.43
N ALA A 66 -1.20 -3.16 -30.79
CA ALA A 66 -1.75 -2.46 -31.96
C ALA A 66 -1.36 -3.10 -33.30
N THR A 67 -0.36 -3.99 -33.35
CA THR A 67 0.06 -4.62 -34.61
C THR A 67 -1.04 -5.51 -35.20
N GLN A 68 -1.87 -6.09 -34.34
CA GLN A 68 -2.99 -6.97 -34.70
C GLN A 68 -4.13 -6.23 -35.43
N VAL A 69 -4.22 -4.91 -35.28
CA VAL A 69 -5.35 -4.10 -35.77
C VAL A 69 -4.97 -3.13 -36.88
N GLN A 70 -3.72 -3.12 -37.34
CA GLN A 70 -3.28 -2.15 -38.37
C GLN A 70 -4.04 -2.26 -39.70
N GLY A 71 -4.65 -3.41 -39.98
CA GLY A 71 -5.52 -3.60 -41.14
C GLY A 71 -6.83 -2.80 -41.11
N LEU A 72 -7.15 -2.12 -40.00
CA LEU A 72 -8.32 -1.25 -39.87
C LEU A 72 -8.06 0.19 -40.32
N ILE A 73 -6.82 0.56 -40.62
CA ILE A 73 -6.49 1.88 -41.19
C ILE A 73 -7.25 2.08 -42.51
N GLY A 74 -7.89 3.23 -42.65
CA GLY A 74 -8.75 3.59 -43.78
C GLY A 74 -10.21 3.13 -43.66
N LYS A 75 -10.57 2.36 -42.62
CA LYS A 75 -11.97 2.03 -42.31
C LYS A 75 -12.63 3.14 -41.48
N ALA A 76 -13.96 3.10 -41.39
CA ALA A 76 -14.71 3.99 -40.52
C ALA A 76 -14.34 3.77 -39.05
N GLY A 77 -14.10 4.84 -38.30
CA GLY A 77 -13.86 4.83 -36.86
C GLY A 77 -15.15 4.90 -36.04
N ASP A 78 -16.19 4.17 -36.45
CA ASP A 78 -17.44 4.06 -35.70
C ASP A 78 -17.28 3.20 -34.44
N GLU A 79 -18.26 3.28 -33.53
CA GLU A 79 -18.23 2.62 -32.22
C GLU A 79 -18.01 1.10 -32.34
N ALA A 80 -18.64 0.46 -33.32
CA ALA A 80 -18.50 -0.97 -33.56
C ALA A 80 -17.07 -1.34 -33.99
N THR A 81 -16.48 -0.56 -34.92
CA THR A 81 -15.12 -0.77 -35.39
C THR A 81 -14.08 -0.49 -34.31
N VAL A 82 -14.30 0.55 -33.49
CA VAL A 82 -13.42 0.88 -32.36
C VAL A 82 -13.48 -0.21 -31.29
N GLU A 83 -14.66 -0.73 -30.96
CA GLU A 83 -14.81 -1.81 -29.99
C GLU A 83 -14.18 -3.11 -30.50
N GLN A 84 -14.35 -3.44 -31.79
CA GLN A 84 -13.66 -4.56 -32.39
C GLN A 84 -12.13 -4.38 -32.31
N ALA A 85 -11.62 -3.20 -32.67
CA ALA A 85 -10.19 -2.92 -32.57
C ALA A 85 -9.66 -3.06 -31.14
N ARG A 86 -10.44 -2.61 -30.14
CA ARG A 86 -10.08 -2.75 -28.72
C ARG A 86 -9.88 -4.22 -28.33
N VAL A 87 -10.86 -5.06 -28.68
CA VAL A 87 -10.85 -6.49 -28.37
C VAL A 87 -9.71 -7.20 -29.11
N ASP A 88 -9.56 -6.94 -30.41
CA ASP A 88 -8.56 -7.58 -31.26
C ASP A 88 -7.12 -7.18 -30.86
N ALA A 89 -6.94 -5.95 -30.37
CA ALA A 89 -5.67 -5.48 -29.81
C ALA A 89 -5.42 -5.95 -28.37
N GLY A 90 -6.37 -6.63 -27.70
CA GLY A 90 -6.22 -7.02 -26.30
C GLY A 90 -6.19 -5.85 -25.31
N ALA A 91 -6.71 -4.67 -25.70
CA ALA A 91 -6.74 -3.48 -24.86
C ALA A 91 -7.93 -3.53 -23.87
N GLU A 92 -7.74 -3.01 -22.66
CA GLU A 92 -8.85 -2.83 -21.70
C GLU A 92 -9.80 -1.73 -22.16
N ARG A 93 -9.25 -0.67 -22.75
CA ARG A 93 -9.99 0.55 -23.12
C ARG A 93 -9.55 1.05 -24.49
N ALA A 94 -10.45 1.74 -25.17
CA ALA A 94 -10.12 2.47 -26.39
C ALA A 94 -10.50 3.95 -26.27
N ARG A 95 -9.71 4.81 -26.91
CA ARG A 95 -9.97 6.25 -27.01
C ARG A 95 -9.87 6.67 -28.48
N THR A 96 -10.93 7.25 -29.00
CA THR A 96 -10.92 7.87 -30.33
C THR A 96 -10.42 9.32 -30.22
N LEU A 97 -9.51 9.70 -31.11
CA LEU A 97 -8.89 11.03 -31.17
C LEU A 97 -9.21 11.70 -32.51
N ALA A 98 -9.79 12.89 -32.44
CA ALA A 98 -10.08 13.71 -33.61
C ALA A 98 -8.84 14.53 -34.05
N PRO A 99 -8.78 14.99 -35.31
CA PRO A 99 -7.68 15.82 -35.79
C PRO A 99 -7.51 17.09 -34.95
N GLY A 100 -6.29 17.33 -34.46
CA GLY A 100 -5.95 18.52 -33.67
C GLY A 100 -6.53 18.53 -32.25
N GLN A 101 -7.14 17.44 -31.79
CA GLN A 101 -7.62 17.33 -30.41
C GLN A 101 -6.44 17.45 -29.43
N ALA A 102 -6.52 18.44 -28.55
CA ALA A 102 -5.53 18.61 -27.49
C ALA A 102 -5.63 17.44 -26.50
N VAL A 103 -4.53 16.72 -26.30
CA VAL A 103 -4.41 15.61 -25.36
C VAL A 103 -3.11 15.71 -24.57
N THR A 104 -3.10 15.09 -23.40
CA THR A 104 -1.90 14.91 -22.58
C THR A 104 -1.11 13.69 -23.08
N MET A 105 0.22 13.75 -22.99
CA MET A 105 1.14 12.68 -23.43
C MET A 105 1.36 11.62 -22.34
N GLU A 106 0.31 11.26 -21.60
CA GLU A 106 0.38 10.19 -20.59
C GLU A 106 0.29 8.84 -21.28
N PHE A 107 1.12 7.89 -20.82
CA PHE A 107 1.16 6.53 -21.34
C PHE A 107 0.33 5.58 -20.49
N ASP A 108 -0.55 4.84 -21.16
CA ASP A 108 -1.47 3.85 -20.61
C ASP A 108 -1.39 2.57 -21.47
N GLY A 109 -0.58 1.60 -21.04
CA GLY A 109 -0.32 0.37 -21.81
C GLY A 109 -1.53 -0.54 -22.02
N ALA A 110 -2.63 -0.29 -21.30
CA ALA A 110 -3.90 -0.99 -21.43
C ALA A 110 -4.88 -0.30 -22.40
N ARG A 111 -4.50 0.85 -22.97
CA ARG A 111 -5.35 1.68 -23.85
C ARG A 111 -4.92 1.59 -25.31
N LEU A 112 -5.91 1.42 -26.17
CA LEU A 112 -5.78 1.63 -27.61
C LEU A 112 -6.22 3.06 -27.96
N ASN A 113 -5.34 3.85 -28.58
CA ASN A 113 -5.73 5.10 -29.22
C ASN A 113 -6.06 4.84 -30.69
N VAL A 114 -7.21 5.35 -31.11
CA VAL A 114 -7.70 5.33 -32.50
C VAL A 114 -7.73 6.78 -32.99
N GLU A 115 -6.77 7.17 -33.82
CA GLU A 115 -6.85 8.48 -34.49
C GLU A 115 -7.70 8.37 -35.74
N VAL A 116 -8.61 9.34 -35.90
CA VAL A 116 -9.45 9.46 -37.08
C VAL A 116 -9.18 10.76 -37.83
N ASP A 117 -9.42 10.77 -39.13
CA ASP A 117 -9.39 11.98 -39.95
C ASP A 117 -10.69 12.80 -39.81
N ALA A 118 -10.79 13.91 -40.56
CA ALA A 118 -11.96 14.78 -40.57
C ALA A 118 -13.22 14.12 -41.16
N ALA A 119 -13.07 13.02 -41.92
CA ALA A 119 -14.17 12.22 -42.44
C ALA A 119 -14.55 11.05 -41.50
N GLY A 120 -13.84 10.90 -40.38
CA GLY A 120 -14.07 9.82 -39.41
C GLY A 120 -13.42 8.49 -39.79
N ASN A 121 -12.48 8.46 -40.75
CA ASN A 121 -11.75 7.24 -41.08
C ASN A 121 -10.52 7.10 -40.18
N ILE A 122 -10.20 5.87 -39.78
CA ILE A 122 -9.04 5.55 -38.96
C ILE A 122 -7.77 5.85 -39.75
N VAL A 123 -6.86 6.64 -39.17
CA VAL A 123 -5.54 6.96 -39.74
C VAL A 123 -4.37 6.42 -38.92
N SER A 124 -4.59 6.13 -37.64
CA SER A 124 -3.57 5.51 -36.79
C SER A 124 -4.18 4.70 -35.65
N LEU A 125 -3.48 3.63 -35.27
CA LEU A 125 -3.81 2.74 -34.15
C LEU A 125 -2.55 2.51 -33.32
N ARG A 126 -2.59 2.92 -32.05
CA ARG A 126 -1.41 3.00 -31.18
C ARG A 126 -1.77 2.65 -29.74
N CYS A 127 -1.01 1.77 -29.11
CA CYS A 127 -1.12 1.53 -27.67
C CYS A 127 -0.47 2.66 -26.86
N GLY A 128 -1.11 3.06 -25.76
CA GLY A 128 -0.60 4.08 -24.83
C GLY A 128 -1.63 5.09 -24.35
#